data_AF-A0A412PKJ2-F1
#
_entry.id   AF-A0A412PKJ2-F1
#
_cell.length_a   1.000
_cell.length_b   1.000
_cell.length_c   1.000
_cell.angle_alpha   90.00
_cell.angle_beta   90.00
_cell.angle_gamma   90.00
#
_symmetry.space_group_name_H-M   'P 1'
#
loop_
_entity.id
_entity.type
_entity.pdbx_description
1 polymer ?
#
loop_
_entity_poly.entity_id
_entity_poly.type
_entity_poly.pdbx_seq_one_letter_code
_entity_poly.pdbx_strand_id
1 'polypeptide(L)'
;MESKDELYVAALPVVDIDFYSAQDVLDAHLKKAEEVGMVYFSTSNRLNYKKAQKVAKVLLVSKAFTYIADVVSYTYFSTKTTPLDAVDYAPSIFANEEDHHWLKITNIRPISLDELNTFEMVNKKVQAQYNGVGNYIKNTGRLQVFYAKKTF
;
A
#
# COMPACT_ATOMS: atom_id res chain seq x y z
N MET A 1 21.99 -6.01 22.21
CA MET A 1 20.97 -6.73 21.42
C MET A 1 20.81 -5.92 20.15
N GLU A 2 21.55 -6.28 19.09
CA GLU A 2 21.58 -5.52 17.84
C GLU A 2 20.16 -5.42 17.28
N SER A 3 19.73 -4.18 17.04
CA SER A 3 18.53 -3.87 16.28
C SER A 3 18.71 -4.48 14.90
N LYS A 4 18.06 -5.60 14.62
CA LYS A 4 17.81 -6.00 13.24
C LYS A 4 17.07 -4.84 12.59
N ASP A 5 17.65 -4.24 11.55
CA ASP A 5 16.95 -3.23 10.76
C ASP A 5 15.75 -3.93 10.11
N GLU A 6 14.57 -3.69 10.68
CA GLU A 6 13.31 -4.26 10.21
C GLU A 6 12.59 -3.24 9.33
N LEU A 7 12.38 -3.60 8.06
CA LEU A 7 11.54 -2.85 7.15
C LEU A 7 10.09 -3.34 7.27
N TYR A 8 9.16 -2.48 7.68
CA TYR A 8 7.74 -2.80 7.75
C TYR A 8 7.01 -2.40 6.47
N VAL A 9 6.14 -3.30 6.01
CA VAL A 9 5.33 -3.15 4.80
C VAL A 9 3.86 -3.38 5.11
N ALA A 10 2.98 -2.56 4.54
CA ALA A 10 1.54 -2.80 4.54
C ALA A 10 1.07 -3.15 3.14
N ALA A 11 0.33 -4.25 3.01
CA ALA A 11 -0.42 -4.54 1.80
C ALA A 11 -1.76 -3.82 1.84
N LEU A 12 -2.03 -3.02 0.81
CA LEU A 12 -3.23 -2.25 0.61
C LEU A 12 -3.98 -2.81 -0.61
N PRO A 13 -5.22 -3.29 -0.44
CA PRO A 13 -6.03 -3.72 -1.56
C PRO A 13 -6.36 -2.53 -2.48
N VAL A 14 -6.17 -2.72 -3.78
CA VAL A 14 -6.74 -1.86 -4.82
C VAL A 14 -7.93 -2.60 -5.41
N VAL A 15 -9.09 -1.95 -5.36
CA VAL A 15 -10.39 -2.51 -5.76
C VAL A 15 -11.06 -1.58 -6.77
N ASP A 16 -12.11 -2.07 -7.40
CA ASP A 16 -12.95 -1.24 -8.28
C ASP A 16 -13.66 -0.17 -7.44
N ILE A 17 -13.73 1.06 -7.98
CA ILE A 17 -14.37 2.23 -7.36
C ILE A 17 -15.30 2.86 -8.40
N ASP A 18 -16.60 2.87 -8.13
CA ASP A 18 -17.64 3.35 -9.03
C ASP A 18 -17.52 2.76 -10.45
N PHE A 19 -17.13 3.57 -11.42
CA PHE A 19 -16.95 3.18 -12.83
C PHE A 19 -15.49 2.87 -13.20
N TYR A 20 -14.58 2.89 -12.22
CA TYR A 20 -13.15 2.63 -12.39
C TYR A 20 -12.81 1.24 -11.91
N SER A 21 -12.19 0.44 -12.77
CA SER A 21 -11.60 -0.84 -12.37
C SER A 21 -10.38 -0.61 -11.48
N ALA A 22 -9.95 -1.63 -10.73
CA ALA A 22 -8.72 -1.59 -9.96
C ALA A 22 -7.48 -1.22 -10.83
N GLN A 23 -7.51 -1.57 -12.13
CA GLN A 23 -6.45 -1.18 -13.07
C GLN A 23 -6.53 0.32 -13.39
N ASP A 24 -7.72 0.86 -13.65
CA ASP A 24 -7.89 2.31 -13.88
C ASP A 24 -7.45 3.12 -12.65
N VAL A 25 -7.75 2.64 -11.45
CA VAL A 25 -7.28 3.23 -10.19
C VAL A 25 -5.75 3.24 -10.15
N LEU A 26 -5.10 2.11 -10.40
CA LEU A 26 -3.64 2.02 -10.42
C LEU A 26 -3.03 2.96 -11.47
N ASP A 27 -3.54 2.94 -12.69
CA ASP A 27 -3.03 3.74 -13.82
C ASP A 27 -3.14 5.24 -13.54
N ALA A 28 -4.23 5.68 -12.92
CA ALA A 28 -4.40 7.07 -12.49
C ALA A 28 -3.33 7.50 -11.47
N HIS A 29 -2.97 6.61 -10.53
CA HIS A 29 -1.92 6.88 -9.54
C HIS A 29 -0.53 6.85 -10.18
N LEU A 30 -0.25 5.91 -11.08
CA LEU A 30 1.02 5.85 -11.82
C LEU A 30 1.23 7.12 -12.65
N LYS A 31 0.21 7.54 -13.41
CA LYS A 31 0.26 8.78 -14.19
C LYS A 31 0.52 10.00 -13.32
N LYS A 32 -0.20 10.13 -12.20
CA LYS A 32 0.00 11.26 -11.29
C LYS A 32 1.41 11.25 -10.67
N ALA A 33 1.91 10.07 -10.28
CA ALA A 33 3.27 9.93 -9.75
C ALA A 33 4.35 10.25 -10.79
N GLU A 34 4.13 9.94 -12.07
CA GLU A 34 5.02 10.30 -13.17
C GLU A 34 5.06 11.84 -13.37
N GLU A 35 3.92 12.51 -13.26
CA GLU A 35 3.81 13.96 -13.42
C GLU A 35 4.50 14.75 -12.30
N VAL A 36 4.33 14.34 -11.04
CA VAL A 36 4.77 15.15 -9.87
C VAL A 36 5.76 14.43 -8.93
N GLY A 37 6.23 13.24 -9.30
CA GLY A 37 7.22 12.43 -8.58
C GLY A 37 6.69 11.68 -7.34
N MET A 38 5.51 12.05 -6.85
CA MET A 38 4.87 11.42 -5.69
C MET A 38 3.35 11.53 -5.81
N VAL A 39 2.61 10.59 -5.24
CA VAL A 39 1.15 10.57 -5.34
C VAL A 39 0.52 10.24 -3.99
N TYR A 40 -0.63 10.84 -3.70
CA TYR A 40 -1.45 10.41 -2.58
C TYR A 40 -2.25 9.16 -2.94
N PHE A 41 -2.26 8.22 -2.02
CA PHE A 41 -3.15 7.07 -2.00
C PHE A 41 -3.98 7.14 -0.71
N SER A 42 -5.28 7.41 -0.84
CA SER A 42 -6.24 7.32 0.26
C SER A 42 -6.78 5.91 0.38
N THR A 43 -7.25 5.54 1.57
CA THR A 43 -7.88 4.22 1.76
C THR A 43 -8.86 4.21 2.93
N SER A 44 -10.06 3.73 2.64
CA SER A 44 -11.09 3.40 3.65
C SER A 44 -10.85 2.07 4.35
N ASN A 45 -9.90 1.25 3.88
CA ASN A 45 -9.53 0.01 4.54
C ASN A 45 -9.07 0.26 5.98
N ARG A 46 -9.43 -0.65 6.87
CA ARG A 46 -9.05 -0.57 8.29
C ARG A 46 -7.53 -0.70 8.44
N LEU A 47 -6.87 0.42 8.68
CA LEU A 47 -5.47 0.51 9.06
C LEU A 47 -5.34 0.81 10.54
N ASN A 48 -4.36 0.16 11.20
CA ASN A 48 -4.00 0.57 12.55
C ASN A 48 -3.02 1.75 12.40
N TYR A 49 -3.45 2.96 12.73
CA TYR A 49 -2.63 4.17 12.51
C TYR A 49 -1.26 4.10 13.18
N LYS A 50 -1.15 3.49 14.38
CA LYS A 50 0.14 3.32 15.09
C LYS A 50 1.09 2.37 14.36
N LYS A 51 0.56 1.39 13.62
CA LYS A 51 1.35 0.51 12.76
C LYS A 51 1.68 1.19 11.44
N ALA A 52 0.71 1.85 10.81
CA ALA A 52 0.88 2.56 9.55
C ALA A 52 1.98 3.64 9.64
N GLN A 53 2.11 4.32 10.77
CA GLN A 53 3.20 5.27 11.05
C GLN A 53 4.61 4.66 10.95
N LYS A 54 4.76 3.34 11.07
CA LYS A 54 6.05 2.64 10.99
C LYS A 54 6.29 1.99 9.63
N VAL A 55 5.31 2.04 8.74
CA VAL A 55 5.39 1.42 7.42
C VAL A 55 6.24 2.29 6.51
N ALA A 56 7.28 1.69 5.94
CA ALA A 56 8.20 2.38 5.04
C ALA A 56 7.91 2.10 3.57
N LYS A 57 7.21 1.00 3.26
CA LYS A 57 6.76 0.67 1.91
C LYS A 57 5.34 0.12 1.94
N VAL A 58 4.60 0.28 0.85
CA VAL A 58 3.30 -0.38 0.67
C VAL A 58 3.31 -1.31 -0.52
N LEU A 59 2.53 -2.39 -0.41
CA LEU A 59 2.16 -3.23 -1.55
C LEU A 59 0.77 -2.84 -2.00
N LEU A 60 0.61 -2.40 -3.24
CA LEU A 60 -0.68 -2.19 -3.87
C LEU A 60 -1.10 -3.51 -4.54
N VAL A 61 -2.12 -4.16 -3.99
CA VAL A 61 -2.47 -5.54 -4.35
C VAL A 61 -3.87 -5.60 -4.95
N SER A 62 -4.01 -6.18 -6.13
CA SER A 62 -5.28 -6.60 -6.70
C SER A 62 -5.19 -8.07 -7.14
N LYS A 63 -6.26 -8.64 -7.69
CA LYS A 63 -6.21 -9.97 -8.32
C LYS A 63 -5.35 -9.99 -9.58
N ALA A 64 -5.20 -8.85 -10.25
CA ALA A 64 -4.52 -8.74 -11.54
C ALA A 64 -3.05 -8.32 -11.39
N PHE A 65 -2.69 -7.60 -10.32
CA PHE A 65 -1.37 -7.02 -10.18
C PHE A 65 -0.89 -6.97 -8.73
N THR A 66 0.42 -6.80 -8.57
CA THR A 66 1.02 -6.37 -7.32
C THR A 66 2.15 -5.38 -7.62
N TYR A 67 2.06 -4.21 -6.99
CA TYR A 67 3.05 -3.15 -7.09
C TYR A 67 3.60 -2.85 -5.70
N ILE A 68 4.82 -2.34 -5.63
CA ILE A 68 5.44 -1.82 -4.42
C ILE A 68 5.72 -0.33 -4.58
N ALA A 69 5.57 0.42 -3.50
CA ALA A 69 5.88 1.85 -3.45
C ALA A 69 6.52 2.22 -2.12
N ASP A 70 7.32 3.28 -2.13
CA ASP A 70 7.92 3.88 -0.93
C ASP A 70 6.91 4.81 -0.27
N VAL A 71 6.81 4.75 1.06
CA VAL A 71 5.99 5.70 1.83
C VAL A 71 6.84 6.91 2.17
N VAL A 72 6.49 8.06 1.59
CA VAL A 72 7.10 9.36 1.89
C VAL A 72 6.53 9.92 3.19
N SER A 73 5.21 9.87 3.32
CA SER A 73 4.51 10.29 4.53
C SER A 73 3.19 9.56 4.71
N TYR A 74 2.75 9.49 5.96
CA TYR A 74 1.44 8.97 6.34
C TYR A 74 0.74 9.99 7.22
N THR A 75 -0.49 10.35 6.84
CA THR A 75 -1.34 11.25 7.60
C THR A 75 -2.60 10.51 8.05
N TYR A 76 -2.91 10.64 9.34
CA TYR A 76 -4.15 10.15 9.94
C TYR A 76 -5.03 11.32 10.35
N PHE A 77 -6.31 11.26 9.98
CA PHE A 77 -7.31 12.21 10.44
C PHE A 77 -8.35 11.51 11.30
N SER A 78 -8.66 12.09 12.47
CA SER A 78 -9.69 11.54 13.37
C SER A 78 -11.11 11.62 12.76
N THR A 79 -11.34 12.61 11.91
CA THR A 79 -12.52 12.78 11.07
C THR A 79 -12.09 12.63 9.63
N LYS A 80 -12.87 11.95 8.79
CA LYS A 80 -12.56 11.84 7.36
C LYS A 80 -12.37 13.22 6.76
N THR A 81 -11.29 13.40 6.03
CA THR A 81 -10.97 14.67 5.36
C THR A 81 -9.96 14.43 4.25
N THR A 82 -9.71 15.47 3.47
CA THR A 82 -8.77 15.51 2.35
C THR A 82 -7.57 16.36 2.77
N PRO A 83 -6.31 15.90 2.55
CA PRO A 83 -5.13 16.76 2.71
C PRO A 83 -5.27 18.05 1.89
N LEU A 84 -4.79 19.17 2.44
CA LEU A 84 -4.91 20.48 1.78
C LEU A 84 -4.21 20.52 0.40
N ASP A 85 -3.14 19.75 0.23
CA ASP A 85 -2.36 19.61 -1.00
C ASP A 85 -2.80 18.42 -1.86
N ALA A 86 -3.96 17.81 -1.59
CA ALA A 86 -4.43 16.66 -2.36
C ALA A 86 -4.66 16.99 -3.85
N VAL A 87 -5.07 18.21 -4.20
CA VAL A 87 -5.22 18.63 -5.59
C VAL A 87 -3.89 18.56 -6.38
N ASP A 88 -2.77 18.75 -5.68
CA ASP A 88 -1.45 18.74 -6.29
C ASP A 88 -0.89 17.31 -6.42
N TYR A 89 -1.28 16.40 -5.52
CA TYR A 89 -0.64 15.09 -5.39
C TYR A 89 -1.57 13.89 -5.55
N ALA A 90 -2.89 14.04 -5.60
CA ALA A 90 -3.82 12.94 -5.87
C ALA A 90 -4.23 12.93 -7.36
N PRO A 91 -4.60 11.77 -7.92
CA PRO A 91 -5.25 11.74 -9.22
C PRO A 91 -6.50 12.61 -9.19
N SER A 92 -6.80 13.36 -10.26
CA SER A 92 -7.89 14.34 -10.26
C SER A 92 -9.25 13.74 -9.89
N ILE A 93 -9.48 12.47 -10.22
CA ILE A 93 -10.69 11.72 -9.88
C ILE A 93 -10.83 11.40 -8.39
N PHE A 94 -9.75 11.47 -7.61
CA PHE A 94 -9.71 11.19 -6.17
C PHE A 94 -9.25 12.39 -5.33
N ALA A 95 -9.03 13.55 -5.95
CA ALA A 95 -8.47 14.72 -5.28
C ALA A 95 -9.38 15.34 -4.21
N ASN A 96 -10.68 15.03 -4.23
CA ASN A 96 -11.67 15.50 -3.27
C ASN A 96 -12.20 14.37 -2.35
N GLU A 97 -11.59 13.18 -2.39
CA GLU A 97 -12.00 12.08 -1.51
C GLU A 97 -11.76 12.46 -0.04
N GLU A 98 -12.61 11.97 0.85
CA GLU A 98 -12.47 12.17 2.29
C GLU A 98 -12.22 10.83 2.97
N ASP A 99 -11.05 10.71 3.61
CA ASP A 99 -10.68 9.47 4.29
C ASP A 99 -9.85 9.71 5.55
N HIS A 100 -9.79 8.68 6.39
CA HIS A 100 -9.00 8.72 7.61
C HIS A 100 -7.50 8.53 7.35
N HIS A 101 -7.15 7.81 6.29
CA HIS A 101 -5.79 7.35 6.02
C HIS A 101 -5.32 7.84 4.66
N TRP A 102 -4.25 8.63 4.66
CA TRP A 102 -3.61 9.12 3.45
C TRP A 102 -2.13 8.75 3.47
N LEU A 103 -1.67 8.10 2.42
CA LEU A 103 -0.28 7.75 2.22
C LEU A 103 0.26 8.53 1.02
N LYS A 104 1.29 9.34 1.23
CA LYS A 104 2.05 9.92 0.12
C LYS A 104 3.11 8.90 -0.28
N ILE A 105 3.03 8.41 -1.51
CA ILE A 105 3.89 7.33 -2.01
C ILE A 105 4.70 7.76 -3.23
N THR A 106 5.84 7.12 -3.44
CA THR A 106 6.72 7.34 -4.59
C THR A 106 7.36 6.02 -5.04
N ASN A 107 8.14 6.04 -6.13
CA ASN A 107 8.84 4.88 -6.68
C ASN A 107 7.92 3.66 -6.90
N ILE A 108 6.72 3.91 -7.42
CA ILE A 108 5.71 2.87 -7.68
C ILE A 108 6.21 2.00 -8.83
N ARG A 109 6.35 0.69 -8.59
CA ARG A 109 6.79 -0.27 -9.61
C ARG A 109 6.18 -1.65 -9.41
N PRO A 110 6.08 -2.46 -10.48
CA PRO A 110 5.71 -3.86 -10.32
C PRO A 110 6.75 -4.57 -9.45
N ILE A 111 6.31 -5.57 -8.71
CA ILE A 111 7.16 -6.41 -7.87
C ILE A 111 7.02 -7.88 -8.26
N SER A 112 8.14 -8.58 -8.38
CA SER A 112 8.15 -10.01 -8.73
C SER A 112 7.71 -10.88 -7.55
N LEU A 113 7.28 -12.10 -7.85
CA LEU A 113 6.96 -13.10 -6.83
C LEU A 113 8.16 -13.41 -5.93
N ASP A 114 9.36 -13.48 -6.52
CA ASP A 114 10.60 -13.76 -5.78
C ASP A 114 10.93 -12.62 -4.81
N GLU A 115 10.80 -11.37 -5.26
CA GLU A 115 11.03 -10.21 -4.39
C GLU A 115 9.97 -10.15 -3.27
N LEU A 116 8.70 -10.43 -3.59
CA LEU A 116 7.62 -10.52 -2.60
C LEU A 116 7.91 -11.59 -1.54
N ASN A 117 8.49 -12.72 -1.92
CA ASN A 117 8.85 -13.79 -0.98
C ASN A 117 10.05 -13.47 -0.09
N THR A 118 10.75 -12.34 -0.33
CA THR A 118 11.74 -11.81 0.64
C THR A 118 11.09 -11.15 1.86
N PHE A 119 9.78 -10.92 1.81
CA PHE A 119 9.01 -10.40 2.95
C PHE A 119 8.36 -11.54 3.73
N GLU A 120 8.47 -11.46 5.05
CA GLU A 120 7.84 -12.35 6.00
C GLU A 120 6.50 -11.79 6.49
N MET A 121 5.49 -12.64 6.63
CA MET A 121 4.23 -12.26 7.25
C MET A 121 4.45 -12.00 8.74
N VAL A 122 3.98 -10.85 9.25
CA VAL A 122 4.04 -10.55 10.69
C VAL A 122 3.20 -11.56 11.50
N ASN A 123 2.16 -12.12 10.90
CA ASN A 123 1.39 -13.21 11.48
C ASN A 123 2.14 -14.54 11.33
N LYS A 124 2.72 -15.04 12.42
CA LYS A 124 3.51 -16.29 12.46
C LYS A 124 2.76 -17.52 11.94
N LYS A 125 1.44 -17.63 12.17
CA LYS A 125 0.65 -18.77 11.67
C LYS A 125 0.56 -18.73 10.15
N VAL A 126 0.33 -17.55 9.59
CA VAL A 126 0.27 -17.36 8.13
C VAL A 126 1.65 -17.54 7.52
N GLN A 127 2.72 -17.05 8.17
CA GLN A 127 4.09 -17.30 7.71
C GLN A 127 4.40 -18.80 7.66
N ALA A 128 4.05 -19.56 8.70
CA ALA A 128 4.28 -21.01 8.72
C ALA A 128 3.49 -21.76 7.63
N GLN A 129 2.30 -21.26 7.26
CA GLN A 129 1.44 -21.90 6.26
C GLN A 129 1.88 -21.60 4.82
N TYR A 130 2.24 -20.36 4.50
CA TYR A 130 2.49 -19.93 3.11
C TYR A 130 3.97 -19.65 2.81
N ASN A 131 4.80 -19.49 3.84
CA ASN A 131 6.23 -19.21 3.72
C ASN A 131 6.56 -18.05 2.77
N GLY A 132 6.06 -16.85 3.09
CA GLY A 132 6.32 -15.62 2.33
C GLY A 132 5.06 -14.92 1.82
N VAL A 133 5.17 -13.60 1.64
CA VAL A 133 4.06 -12.75 1.18
C VAL A 133 3.61 -13.12 -0.24
N GLY A 134 4.54 -13.39 -1.14
CA GLY A 134 4.22 -13.71 -2.54
C GLY A 134 3.37 -14.97 -2.64
N ASN A 135 3.78 -16.03 -1.94
CA ASN A 135 3.02 -17.27 -1.85
C ASN A 135 1.65 -17.05 -1.22
N TYR A 136 1.57 -16.24 -0.16
CA TYR A 136 0.29 -15.91 0.47
C TYR A 136 -0.67 -15.18 -0.49
N ILE A 137 -0.22 -14.13 -1.19
CA ILE A 137 -1.04 -13.39 -2.17
C ILE A 137 -1.50 -14.33 -3.28
N LYS A 138 -0.59 -15.11 -3.87
CA LYS A 138 -0.88 -16.04 -4.97
C LYS A 138 -1.90 -17.11 -4.61
N ASN A 139 -1.80 -17.70 -3.40
CA ASN A 139 -2.67 -18.79 -2.99
C ASN A 139 -4.05 -18.34 -2.48
N THR A 140 -4.14 -17.12 -1.94
CA THR A 140 -5.39 -16.66 -1.29
C THR A 140 -6.18 -15.67 -2.12
N GLY A 141 -5.54 -14.96 -3.07
CA GLY A 141 -6.15 -13.82 -3.74
C GLY A 141 -6.65 -12.74 -2.76
N ARG A 142 -6.06 -12.68 -1.56
CA ARG A 142 -6.60 -11.91 -0.43
C ARG A 142 -6.48 -10.41 -0.65
N LEU A 143 -7.64 -9.78 -0.82
CA LEU A 143 -7.84 -8.32 -0.92
C LEU A 143 -8.14 -7.72 0.46
N GLN A 144 -7.32 -8.00 1.48
CA GLN A 144 -7.46 -7.38 2.80
C GLN A 144 -6.11 -6.82 3.26
N VAL A 145 -6.16 -5.78 4.09
CA VAL A 145 -4.94 -5.20 4.66
C VAL A 145 -4.22 -6.22 5.55
N PHE A 146 -2.92 -6.39 5.30
CA PHE A 146 -2.02 -7.14 6.17
C PHE A 146 -0.66 -6.47 6.26
N TYR A 147 0.12 -6.87 7.25
CA TYR A 147 1.46 -6.34 7.49
C TYR A 147 2.50 -7.43 7.30
N ALA A 148 3.60 -7.06 6.66
CA ALA A 148 4.77 -7.90 6.45
C ALA A 148 6.02 -7.14 6.92
N LYS A 149 7.12 -7.87 7.05
CA LYS A 149 8.42 -7.29 7.36
C LYS A 149 9.53 -7.92 6.55
N LYS A 150 10.61 -7.19 6.36
CA LYS A 150 11.87 -7.72 5.85
C LYS A 150 12.97 -7.46 6.87
N THR A 151 13.77 -8.49 7.12
CA THR A 151 14.95 -8.41 7.97
C THR A 151 16.18 -8.42 7.08
N PHE A 152 17.12 -7.51 7.33
CA PHE A 152 18.41 -7.46 6.66
C PHE A 152 19.49 -8.19 7.45
#